data_AF-A0A7S0ANE9-F1
#
_entry.id   AF-A0A7S0ANE9-F1
#
_cell.length_a   1.000
_cell.length_b   1.000
_cell.length_c   1.000
_cell.angle_alpha   90.00
_cell.angle_beta   90.00
_cell.angle_gamma   90.00
#
_symmetry.space_group_name_H-M   'P 1'
#
loop_
_entity.id
_entity.type
_entity.pdbx_description
1 polymer ?
#
loop_
_entity_poly.entity_id
_entity_poly.type
_entity_poly.pdbx_seq_one_letter_code
_entity_poly.pdbx_strand_id
1 'polypeptide(L)'
;MSAAILQLLLLGYFTLPSSGQVAGVAGKATASSSSNCTLCGGGSFPADPAARFKVRDDLVLNCSQMFDIAPTLTDEAECEGIRQIGDMICQCNPKQVTPCTLCSDGSAVPDPDTPILPDNTTCSDLEGRAAADFDSNCPAWQSTAGVYCGCQSNNAMTERCDICPGELLPDPFKDVEFVDGTSRTCLELEVEANRGSGECGRYQQLYAEACECFGTDEPSDEEDGPSTSDASTTFDFACSQYMYLLLISLFVAVIC
;
A
#
# COMPACT_ATOMS: atom_id res chain seq x y z
N MET A 1 5.16 19.60 -41.23
CA MET A 1 6.43 19.04 -40.74
C MET A 1 6.43 17.56 -41.11
N SER A 2 7.48 17.13 -41.80
CA SER A 2 7.47 16.03 -42.76
C SER A 2 7.47 14.63 -42.13
N ALA A 3 6.73 13.70 -42.77
CA ALA A 3 6.71 12.26 -42.52
C ALA A 3 8.08 11.56 -42.49
N ALA A 4 9.15 12.25 -42.91
CA ALA A 4 10.53 11.77 -42.86
C ALA A 4 11.15 11.77 -41.44
N ILE A 5 10.61 12.53 -40.49
CA ILE A 5 11.10 12.50 -39.09
C ILE A 5 10.60 11.24 -38.36
N LEU A 6 9.46 10.67 -38.76
CA LEU A 6 8.87 9.51 -38.12
C LEU A 6 9.61 8.20 -38.45
N GLN A 7 10.20 8.06 -39.65
CA GLN A 7 10.93 6.86 -40.05
C GLN A 7 12.30 6.69 -39.36
N LEU A 8 12.89 7.77 -38.83
CA LEU A 8 14.12 7.71 -38.04
C LEU A 8 13.85 7.38 -36.56
N LEU A 9 12.59 7.31 -36.12
CA LEU A 9 12.23 6.97 -34.73
C LEU A 9 12.24 5.46 -34.45
N LEU A 10 12.19 4.59 -35.48
CA LEU A 10 11.75 3.18 -35.34
C LEU A 10 12.81 2.09 -35.54
N LEU A 11 14.08 2.42 -35.82
CA LEU A 11 15.12 1.39 -36.01
C LEU A 11 15.93 1.08 -34.73
N GLY A 12 15.61 1.70 -33.59
CA GLY A 12 16.51 1.72 -32.42
C GLY A 12 16.25 0.71 -31.31
N TYR A 13 15.00 0.38 -30.97
CA TYR A 13 14.73 -0.23 -29.66
C TYR A 13 13.47 -1.10 -29.67
N PHE A 14 13.59 -2.37 -30.04
CA PHE A 14 12.76 -3.46 -29.46
C PHE A 14 13.44 -4.80 -29.72
N THR A 15 14.58 -5.06 -29.07
CA THR A 15 15.04 -6.43 -28.81
C THR A 15 14.53 -6.83 -27.44
N LEU A 16 13.30 -7.33 -27.38
CA LEU A 16 12.79 -8.04 -26.21
C LEU A 16 13.50 -9.41 -26.09
N PRO A 17 13.86 -9.87 -24.89
CA PRO A 17 14.33 -11.24 -24.71
C PRO A 17 13.19 -12.23 -24.98
N SER A 18 13.37 -12.98 -26.06
CA SER A 18 12.65 -14.19 -26.45
C SER A 18 12.36 -15.11 -25.25
N SER A 19 11.12 -15.16 -24.79
CA SER A 19 10.63 -16.14 -23.82
C SER A 19 9.58 -17.04 -24.48
N GLY A 20 9.91 -18.33 -24.55
CA GLY A 20 9.00 -19.49 -24.54
C GLY A 20 7.74 -19.46 -25.41
N GLN A 21 7.80 -20.15 -26.54
CA GLN A 21 6.63 -20.56 -27.32
C GLN A 21 5.67 -21.43 -26.50
N VAL A 22 4.40 -21.06 -26.44
CA VAL A 22 3.30 -21.98 -26.13
C VAL A 22 2.33 -21.97 -27.32
N ALA A 23 2.12 -23.14 -27.90
CA ALA A 23 1.40 -23.34 -29.15
C ALA A 23 -0.11 -23.34 -28.96
N GLY A 24 -0.80 -22.62 -29.86
CA GLY A 24 -1.98 -23.15 -30.56
C GLY A 24 -3.35 -22.86 -29.95
N VAL A 25 -4.01 -21.78 -30.41
CA VAL A 25 -5.46 -21.77 -30.69
C VAL A 25 -5.71 -20.93 -31.95
N ALA A 26 -6.24 -21.56 -32.99
CA ALA A 26 -6.66 -20.90 -34.23
C ALA A 26 -7.98 -20.16 -34.00
N GLY A 27 -7.88 -18.87 -33.65
CA GLY A 27 -9.00 -17.93 -33.56
C GLY A 27 -9.26 -17.24 -34.91
N LYS A 28 -10.49 -17.37 -35.38
CA LYS A 28 -11.05 -16.78 -36.60
C LYS A 28 -10.96 -15.23 -36.56
N ALA A 29 -10.03 -14.64 -37.31
CA ALA A 29 -9.88 -13.20 -37.47
C ALA A 29 -11.16 -12.59 -38.06
N THR A 30 -11.88 -11.83 -37.24
CA THR A 30 -13.05 -11.04 -37.64
C THR A 30 -12.63 -9.57 -37.70
N ALA A 31 -12.89 -8.95 -38.85
CA ALA A 31 -12.91 -7.51 -39.15
C ALA A 31 -11.87 -6.63 -38.42
N SER A 32 -10.75 -6.39 -39.11
CA SER A 32 -9.87 -5.24 -38.87
C SER A 32 -10.66 -3.95 -39.16
N SER A 33 -11.35 -3.44 -38.13
CA SER A 33 -11.72 -2.03 -38.05
C SER A 33 -10.41 -1.26 -37.94
N SER A 34 -10.16 -0.30 -38.83
CA SER A 34 -9.04 0.63 -38.71
C SER A 34 -9.16 1.40 -37.40
N SER A 35 -8.61 0.83 -36.32
CA SER A 35 -8.57 1.45 -35.01
C SER A 35 -7.55 2.57 -35.09
N ASN A 36 -8.01 3.77 -35.43
CA ASN A 36 -7.22 4.97 -35.23
C ASN A 36 -6.73 4.95 -33.79
N CYS A 37 -5.42 4.92 -33.62
CA CYS A 37 -4.85 4.92 -32.30
C CYS A 37 -5.26 6.20 -31.55
N THR A 38 -5.70 6.05 -30.31
CA THR A 38 -6.11 7.18 -29.48
C THR A 38 -5.38 7.07 -28.16
N LEU A 39 -4.87 8.21 -27.65
CA LEU A 39 -4.17 8.26 -26.36
C LEU A 39 -5.09 7.80 -25.23
N CYS A 40 -6.34 8.27 -25.23
CA CYS A 40 -7.35 7.91 -24.26
C CYS A 40 -8.47 7.07 -24.90
N GLY A 41 -9.05 6.15 -24.12
CA GLY A 41 -10.17 5.33 -24.57
C GLY A 41 -11.33 6.17 -25.14
N GLY A 42 -11.76 5.88 -26.36
CA GLY A 42 -12.83 6.63 -27.03
C GLY A 42 -12.41 8.00 -27.59
N GLY A 43 -11.12 8.33 -27.57
CA GLY A 43 -10.61 9.61 -28.09
C GLY A 43 -10.89 10.81 -27.19
N SER A 44 -11.15 10.59 -25.90
CA SER A 44 -11.28 11.67 -24.91
C SER A 44 -9.97 12.45 -24.76
N PHE A 45 -10.08 13.75 -24.48
CA PHE A 45 -8.91 14.56 -24.16
C PHE A 45 -8.37 14.19 -22.77
N PRO A 46 -7.05 14.14 -22.55
CA PRO A 46 -6.46 13.75 -21.26
C PRO A 46 -6.85 14.72 -20.14
N ALA A 47 -7.05 14.19 -18.92
CA ALA A 47 -7.44 15.00 -17.77
C ALA A 47 -6.29 15.89 -17.26
N ASP A 48 -5.04 15.42 -17.40
CA ASP A 48 -3.84 16.24 -17.22
C ASP A 48 -3.07 16.40 -18.54
N PRO A 49 -3.37 17.43 -19.35
CA PRO A 49 -2.68 17.68 -20.61
C PRO A 49 -1.22 18.15 -20.45
N ALA A 50 -0.84 18.64 -19.27
CA ALA A 50 0.47 19.21 -19.00
C ALA A 50 1.48 18.18 -18.46
N ALA A 51 0.99 17.06 -17.92
CA ALA A 51 1.81 15.93 -17.49
C ALA A 51 2.82 15.53 -18.57
N ARG A 52 4.08 15.36 -18.15
CA ARG A 52 5.23 15.09 -19.03
C ARG A 52 5.74 13.70 -18.80
N PHE A 53 6.12 13.03 -19.88
CA PHE A 53 6.74 11.72 -19.82
C PHE A 53 7.86 11.59 -20.83
N LYS A 54 8.81 10.72 -20.48
CA LYS A 54 9.99 10.44 -21.28
C LYS A 54 9.67 9.29 -22.22
N VAL A 55 9.57 9.57 -23.52
CA VAL A 55 9.40 8.53 -24.55
C VAL A 55 10.74 7.87 -24.85
N ARG A 56 11.82 8.67 -24.87
CA ARG A 56 13.21 8.25 -25.08
C ARG A 56 14.16 9.18 -24.36
N ASP A 57 15.44 8.84 -24.33
CA ASP A 57 16.43 9.59 -23.55
C ASP A 57 16.51 11.09 -23.87
N ASP A 58 16.22 11.44 -25.12
CA ASP A 58 16.24 12.78 -25.69
C ASP A 58 14.86 13.40 -25.90
N LEU A 59 13.77 12.65 -25.69
CA LEU A 59 12.42 13.06 -26.07
C LEU A 59 11.45 13.01 -24.87
N VAL A 60 11.09 14.20 -24.40
CA VAL A 60 10.05 14.41 -23.40
C VAL A 60 8.86 15.09 -24.09
N LEU A 61 7.73 14.40 -24.07
CA LEU A 61 6.46 14.93 -24.57
C LEU A 61 5.51 15.17 -23.39
N ASN A 62 4.55 16.07 -23.58
CA ASN A 62 3.41 16.16 -22.68
C ASN A 62 2.19 15.43 -23.24
N CYS A 63 1.19 15.20 -22.40
CA CYS A 63 -0.02 14.48 -22.77
C CYS A 63 -0.81 15.14 -23.89
N SER A 64 -0.85 16.49 -23.96
CA SER A 64 -1.49 17.18 -25.09
C SER A 64 -0.80 16.90 -26.44
N GLN A 65 0.53 16.92 -26.46
CA GLN A 65 1.31 16.62 -27.68
C GLN A 65 1.13 15.17 -28.11
N MET A 66 1.09 14.25 -27.15
CA MET A 66 0.87 12.84 -27.46
C MET A 66 -0.55 12.57 -27.97
N PHE A 67 -1.56 13.28 -27.45
CA PHE A 67 -2.93 13.17 -27.94
C PHE A 67 -3.03 13.49 -29.43
N ASP A 68 -2.30 14.51 -29.90
CA ASP A 68 -2.25 14.88 -31.32
C ASP A 68 -1.44 13.89 -32.17
N ILE A 69 -0.42 13.26 -31.61
CA ILE A 69 0.45 12.31 -32.31
C ILE A 69 -0.19 10.91 -32.40
N ALA A 70 -0.92 10.47 -31.38
CA ALA A 70 -1.46 9.12 -31.28
C ALA A 70 -2.22 8.66 -32.54
N PRO A 71 -3.11 9.46 -33.17
CA PRO A 71 -3.82 9.07 -34.39
C PRO A 71 -2.93 8.79 -35.60
N THR A 72 -1.68 9.24 -35.57
CA THR A 72 -0.71 9.01 -36.65
C THR A 72 0.00 7.65 -36.55
N LEU A 73 -0.17 6.94 -35.44
CA LEU A 73 0.43 5.64 -35.20
C LEU A 73 -0.37 4.54 -35.89
N THR A 74 0.32 3.76 -36.71
CA THR A 74 -0.26 2.64 -37.44
C THR A 74 0.12 1.29 -36.84
N ASP A 75 1.14 1.25 -35.98
CA ASP A 75 1.56 0.04 -35.29
C ASP A 75 0.70 -0.20 -34.04
N GLU A 76 0.14 -1.40 -33.93
CA GLU A 76 -0.78 -1.76 -32.85
C GLU A 76 -0.07 -1.91 -31.50
N ALA A 77 1.18 -2.40 -31.49
CA ALA A 77 1.95 -2.56 -30.26
C ALA A 77 2.37 -1.20 -29.70
N GLU A 78 2.76 -0.26 -30.57
CA GLU A 78 3.02 1.13 -30.19
C GLU A 78 1.77 1.82 -29.66
N CYS A 79 0.64 1.57 -30.32
CA CYS A 79 -0.62 2.14 -29.86
C CYS A 79 -0.98 1.65 -28.45
N GLU A 80 -0.85 0.35 -28.20
CA GLU A 80 -1.13 -0.23 -26.88
C GLU A 80 -0.22 0.35 -25.80
N GLY A 81 1.09 0.51 -26.10
CA GLY A 81 2.02 1.17 -25.18
C GLY A 81 1.64 2.61 -24.85
N ILE A 82 1.18 3.37 -25.84
CA ILE A 82 0.73 4.75 -25.64
C ILE A 82 -0.59 4.82 -24.89
N ARG A 83 -1.50 3.87 -25.08
CA ARG A 83 -2.74 3.78 -24.27
C ARG A 83 -2.43 3.53 -22.80
N GLN A 84 -1.47 2.66 -22.49
CA GLN A 84 -1.02 2.44 -21.12
C GLN A 84 -0.41 3.71 -20.49
N ILE A 85 0.39 4.46 -21.27
CA ILE A 85 0.91 5.77 -20.83
C ILE A 85 -0.23 6.76 -20.62
N GLY A 86 -1.21 6.79 -21.54
CA GLY A 86 -2.39 7.62 -21.44
C GLY A 86 -3.16 7.38 -20.14
N ASP A 87 -3.39 6.11 -19.80
CA ASP A 87 -4.10 5.73 -18.58
C ASP A 87 -3.29 6.04 -17.31
N MET A 88 -1.98 5.76 -17.29
CA MET A 88 -1.15 5.94 -16.09
C MET A 88 -0.73 7.39 -15.83
N ILE A 89 -0.33 8.13 -16.87
CA ILE A 89 0.31 9.45 -16.74
C ILE A 89 -0.67 10.56 -17.10
N CYS A 90 -1.40 10.39 -18.20
CA CYS A 90 -2.30 11.42 -18.72
C CYS A 90 -3.70 11.38 -18.12
N GLN A 91 -3.95 10.44 -17.21
CA GLN A 91 -5.24 10.23 -16.54
C GLN A 91 -6.38 10.15 -17.57
N CYS A 92 -6.15 9.44 -18.68
CA CYS A 92 -7.08 9.33 -19.80
C CYS A 92 -8.39 8.66 -19.46
N ASN A 93 -8.29 7.68 -18.57
CA ASN A 93 -9.41 7.09 -17.90
C ASN A 93 -9.05 7.32 -16.44
N PRO A 94 -9.38 8.49 -15.86
CA PRO A 94 -9.31 8.59 -14.42
C PRO A 94 -10.29 7.51 -14.01
N LYS A 95 -9.77 6.36 -13.58
CA LYS A 95 -10.60 5.41 -12.86
C LYS A 95 -11.31 6.33 -11.89
N GLN A 96 -12.64 6.35 -11.91
CA GLN A 96 -13.36 6.88 -10.78
C GLN A 96 -13.03 5.89 -9.68
N VAL A 97 -11.80 6.00 -9.19
CA VAL A 97 -11.34 5.45 -7.96
C VAL A 97 -12.19 6.26 -7.02
N THR A 98 -13.32 5.67 -6.65
CA THR A 98 -14.01 6.11 -5.46
C THR A 98 -12.91 6.17 -4.40
N PRO A 99 -12.52 7.36 -3.93
CA PRO A 99 -11.45 7.47 -2.95
C PRO A 99 -11.78 6.52 -1.81
N CYS A 100 -10.76 5.87 -1.26
CA CYS A 100 -11.01 4.94 -0.18
C CYS A 100 -11.76 5.65 0.96
N THR A 101 -13.00 5.26 1.20
CA THR A 101 -13.78 5.71 2.35
C THR A 101 -13.46 4.82 3.53
N LEU A 102 -13.37 5.39 4.73
CA LEU A 102 -13.10 4.61 5.96
C LEU A 102 -14.23 3.63 6.26
N CYS A 103 -15.49 3.98 5.94
CA CYS A 103 -16.60 3.07 6.09
C CYS A 103 -16.71 2.16 4.85
N SER A 104 -16.67 0.85 5.10
CA SER A 104 -16.69 -0.20 4.05
C SER A 104 -17.96 -0.25 3.21
N ASP A 105 -19.05 0.32 3.69
CA ASP A 105 -20.32 0.46 2.97
C ASP A 105 -20.37 1.70 2.06
N GLY A 106 -19.31 2.51 2.05
CA GLY A 106 -19.25 3.77 1.31
C GLY A 106 -20.01 4.92 1.98
N SER A 107 -20.53 4.72 3.20
CA SER A 107 -21.13 5.81 3.97
C SER A 107 -20.07 6.80 4.45
N ALA A 108 -20.50 8.03 4.75
CA ALA A 108 -19.63 9.01 5.39
C ALA A 108 -19.33 8.60 6.83
N VAL A 109 -18.15 8.99 7.32
CA VAL A 109 -17.80 8.78 8.73
C VAL A 109 -18.83 9.46 9.64
N PRO A 110 -19.40 8.77 10.64
CA PRO A 110 -20.48 9.32 11.48
C PRO A 110 -20.12 10.64 12.18
N ASP A 111 -18.90 10.74 12.72
CA ASP A 111 -18.42 11.93 13.43
C ASP A 111 -17.01 12.33 12.92
N PRO A 112 -16.90 13.04 11.79
CA PRO A 112 -15.62 13.32 11.13
C PRO A 112 -14.70 14.22 11.96
N ASP A 113 -15.26 15.08 12.79
CA ASP A 113 -14.52 16.02 13.65
C ASP A 113 -14.16 15.42 15.03
N THR A 114 -14.59 14.19 15.33
CA THR A 114 -14.28 13.57 16.62
C THR A 114 -12.77 13.36 16.70
N PRO A 115 -12.11 13.98 17.70
CA PRO A 115 -10.71 13.70 17.95
C PRO A 115 -10.63 12.28 18.48
N ILE A 116 -9.85 11.45 17.81
CA ILE A 116 -9.63 10.07 18.22
C ILE A 116 -8.58 10.04 19.34
N LEU A 117 -7.82 11.14 19.51
CA LEU A 117 -6.49 11.18 20.15
C LEU A 117 -6.14 12.51 20.83
N PRO A 118 -5.07 12.52 21.65
CA PRO A 118 -4.54 13.72 22.30
C PRO A 118 -3.91 14.76 21.36
N ASP A 119 -3.53 14.39 20.13
CA ASP A 119 -2.95 15.32 19.14
C ASP A 119 -4.01 16.09 18.32
N ASN A 120 -5.30 15.88 18.62
CA ASN A 120 -6.46 16.35 17.86
C ASN A 120 -6.56 15.79 16.43
N THR A 121 -5.91 14.67 16.11
CA THR A 121 -6.17 13.99 14.84
C THR A 121 -7.63 13.53 14.79
N THR A 122 -8.32 13.93 13.74
CA THR A 122 -9.75 13.66 13.54
C THR A 122 -9.98 12.50 12.58
N CYS A 123 -11.19 11.98 12.57
CA CYS A 123 -11.61 10.99 11.59
C CYS A 123 -11.55 11.51 10.13
N SER A 124 -11.79 12.81 9.92
CA SER A 124 -11.63 13.42 8.60
C SER A 124 -10.17 13.39 8.13
N ASP A 125 -9.21 13.53 9.04
CA ASP A 125 -7.79 13.44 8.70
C ASP A 125 -7.41 12.01 8.29
N LEU A 126 -7.95 11.01 8.99
CA LEU A 126 -7.77 9.61 8.65
C LEU A 126 -8.42 9.24 7.31
N GLU A 127 -9.59 9.79 7.00
CA GLU A 127 -10.23 9.60 5.70
C GLU A 127 -9.39 10.21 4.57
N GLY A 128 -8.77 11.38 4.80
CA GLY A 128 -7.81 11.96 3.87
C GLY A 128 -6.57 11.09 3.64
N ARG A 129 -6.02 10.47 4.70
CA ARG A 129 -4.88 9.54 4.59
C ARG A 129 -5.26 8.26 3.85
N ALA A 130 -6.42 7.67 4.16
CA ALA A 130 -6.92 6.48 3.47
C ALA A 130 -7.14 6.76 1.98
N ALA A 131 -7.70 7.92 1.63
CA ALA A 131 -7.89 8.36 0.25
C ALA A 131 -6.55 8.58 -0.49
N ALA A 132 -5.50 9.01 0.22
CA ALA A 132 -4.16 9.16 -0.36
C ALA A 132 -3.45 7.82 -0.63
N ASP A 133 -3.82 6.76 0.08
CA ASP A 133 -3.21 5.43 0.04
C ASP A 133 -4.10 4.38 -0.68
N PHE A 134 -4.85 4.83 -1.70
CA PHE A 134 -6.01 4.12 -2.23
C PHE A 134 -5.73 2.81 -3.00
N ASP A 135 -4.51 2.63 -3.55
CA ASP A 135 -4.28 1.67 -4.64
C ASP A 135 -4.52 0.19 -4.26
N SER A 136 -4.17 -0.20 -3.04
CA SER A 136 -4.34 -1.59 -2.55
C SER A 136 -4.75 -1.70 -1.09
N ASN A 137 -4.71 -0.59 -0.35
CA ASN A 137 -4.71 -0.62 1.10
C ASN A 137 -6.07 -0.26 1.70
N CYS A 138 -7.07 0.00 0.85
CA CYS A 138 -8.37 0.43 1.32
C CYS A 138 -9.05 -0.56 2.28
N PRO A 139 -9.05 -1.88 2.03
CA PRO A 139 -9.61 -2.83 3.00
C PRO A 139 -8.92 -2.79 4.37
N ALA A 140 -7.60 -2.54 4.40
CA ALA A 140 -6.84 -2.43 5.63
C ALA A 140 -7.18 -1.15 6.40
N TRP A 141 -7.33 -0.01 5.71
CA TRP A 141 -7.81 1.24 6.32
C TRP A 141 -9.24 1.11 6.87
N GLN A 142 -10.12 0.45 6.11
CA GLN A 142 -11.50 0.23 6.52
C GLN A 142 -11.64 -0.67 7.75
N SER A 143 -10.81 -1.71 7.86
CA SER A 143 -10.83 -2.62 9.01
C SER A 143 -10.19 -2.04 10.26
N THR A 144 -9.19 -1.16 10.11
CA THR A 144 -8.45 -0.55 11.22
C THR A 144 -9.02 0.82 11.60
N ALA A 145 -8.67 1.87 10.87
CA ALA A 145 -9.09 3.25 11.10
C ALA A 145 -10.61 3.44 11.08
N GLY A 146 -11.34 2.70 10.23
CA GLY A 146 -12.80 2.75 10.19
C GLY A 146 -13.44 2.42 11.54
N VAL A 147 -12.86 1.48 12.30
CA VAL A 147 -13.36 1.08 13.63
C VAL A 147 -13.16 2.20 14.67
N TYR A 148 -12.00 2.87 14.65
CA TYR A 148 -11.76 4.02 15.53
C TYR A 148 -12.72 5.18 15.25
N CYS A 149 -13.22 5.27 14.02
CA CYS A 149 -14.17 6.27 13.57
C CYS A 149 -15.65 5.88 13.69
N GLY A 150 -15.95 4.75 14.33
CA GLY A 150 -17.32 4.31 14.55
C GLY A 150 -18.04 3.80 13.30
N CYS A 151 -17.32 3.53 12.19
CA CYS A 151 -17.90 2.82 11.07
C CYS A 151 -18.33 1.41 11.51
N GLN A 152 -19.52 0.97 11.12
CA GLN A 152 -19.96 -0.40 11.41
C GLN A 152 -19.06 -1.40 10.67
N SER A 153 -18.25 -2.13 11.45
CA SER A 153 -17.51 -3.29 10.96
C SER A 153 -18.52 -4.42 10.68
N ASN A 154 -19.03 -4.49 9.46
CA ASN A 154 -19.99 -5.54 9.10
C ASN A 154 -19.37 -6.95 9.07
N ASN A 155 -18.03 -7.07 8.95
CA ASN A 155 -17.31 -8.36 8.95
C ASN A 155 -15.83 -8.27 9.41
N ALA A 156 -15.32 -7.10 9.83
CA ALA A 156 -13.89 -6.84 9.89
C ALA A 156 -13.17 -7.39 11.14
N MET A 157 -13.85 -7.60 12.27
CA MET A 157 -13.14 -7.99 13.50
C MET A 157 -12.59 -9.42 13.50
N THR A 158 -13.13 -10.34 12.70
CA THR A 158 -12.73 -11.76 12.78
C THR A 158 -11.44 -12.09 12.00
N GLU A 159 -11.07 -11.25 11.03
CA GLU A 159 -9.89 -11.44 10.17
C GLU A 159 -8.90 -10.27 10.25
N ARG A 160 -9.19 -9.25 11.08
CA ARG A 160 -8.28 -8.14 11.33
C ARG A 160 -7.12 -8.61 12.20
N CYS A 161 -5.91 -8.19 11.82
CA CYS A 161 -4.79 -8.25 12.71
C CYS A 161 -4.84 -7.07 13.68
N ASP A 162 -5.06 -7.35 14.96
CA ASP A 162 -4.85 -6.38 16.02
C ASP A 162 -3.42 -6.49 16.53
N ILE A 163 -2.68 -5.38 16.60
CA ILE A 163 -1.36 -5.38 17.27
C ILE A 163 -1.52 -5.71 18.76
N CYS A 164 -2.60 -5.22 19.36
CA CYS A 164 -3.04 -5.59 20.72
C CYS A 164 -4.10 -6.69 20.62
N PRO A 165 -3.77 -7.98 20.89
CA PRO A 165 -4.67 -9.09 20.59
C PRO A 165 -6.04 -8.96 21.26
N GLY A 166 -7.10 -8.74 20.45
CA GLY A 166 -8.48 -8.66 20.91
C GLY A 166 -8.89 -7.29 21.46
N GLU A 167 -8.02 -6.29 21.40
CA GLU A 167 -8.27 -4.93 21.89
C GLU A 167 -7.89 -3.88 20.83
N LEU A 168 -8.43 -2.68 20.95
CA LEU A 168 -7.95 -1.54 20.16
C LEU A 168 -6.62 -1.05 20.75
N LEU A 169 -5.79 -0.44 19.90
CA LEU A 169 -4.56 0.21 20.33
C LEU A 169 -4.89 1.26 21.41
N PRO A 170 -4.23 1.22 22.58
CA PRO A 170 -4.42 2.23 23.63
C PRO A 170 -4.07 3.64 23.13
N ASP A 171 -2.98 3.74 22.36
CA ASP A 171 -2.57 4.95 21.65
C ASP A 171 -2.24 4.61 20.19
N PRO A 172 -3.20 4.74 19.27
CA PRO A 172 -2.98 4.41 17.87
C PRO A 172 -1.93 5.31 17.19
N PHE A 173 -1.57 6.47 17.76
CA PHE A 173 -0.63 7.41 17.12
C PHE A 173 0.71 7.49 17.82
N LYS A 174 0.94 6.61 18.81
CA LYS A 174 2.26 6.42 19.39
C LYS A 174 3.27 6.06 18.31
N ASP A 175 4.33 6.85 18.22
CA ASP A 175 5.43 6.63 17.29
C ASP A 175 6.29 5.45 17.75
N VAL A 176 6.57 4.55 16.82
CA VAL A 176 7.54 3.47 16.93
C VAL A 176 8.74 3.83 16.06
N GLU A 177 9.88 4.07 16.70
CA GLU A 177 11.14 4.35 16.01
C GLU A 177 11.83 3.05 15.57
N PHE A 178 12.25 3.00 14.31
CA PHE A 178 12.95 1.88 13.72
C PHE A 178 14.47 2.09 13.79
N VAL A 179 15.22 1.00 13.61
CA VAL A 179 16.70 1.02 13.65
C VAL A 179 17.32 1.94 12.58
N ASP A 180 16.60 2.21 11.49
CA ASP A 180 17.03 3.12 10.42
C ASP A 180 16.72 4.60 10.70
N GLY A 181 16.14 4.92 11.86
CA GLY A 181 15.75 6.27 12.28
C GLY A 181 14.44 6.75 11.66
N THR A 182 13.72 5.89 10.92
CA THR A 182 12.35 6.18 10.52
C THR A 182 11.40 5.96 11.71
N SER A 183 10.24 6.59 11.71
CA SER A 183 9.16 6.31 12.66
C SER A 183 7.86 6.02 11.92
N ARG A 184 7.02 5.20 12.55
CA ARG A 184 5.64 4.99 12.14
C ARG A 184 4.76 4.91 13.36
N THR A 185 3.51 5.32 13.21
CA THR A 185 2.51 5.20 14.27
C THR A 185 2.06 3.74 14.44
N CYS A 186 1.59 3.39 15.64
CA CYS A 186 0.98 2.09 15.90
C CYS A 186 -0.20 1.78 14.95
N LEU A 187 -0.99 2.79 14.58
CA LEU A 187 -2.08 2.67 13.61
C LEU A 187 -1.54 2.34 12.21
N GLU A 188 -0.49 3.02 11.75
CA GLU A 188 0.13 2.71 10.46
C GLU A 188 0.72 1.31 10.43
N LEU A 189 1.30 0.87 11.54
CA LEU A 189 1.77 -0.51 11.71
C LEU A 189 0.60 -1.51 11.65
N GLU A 190 -0.53 -1.21 12.28
CA GLU A 190 -1.71 -2.07 12.28
C GLU A 190 -2.36 -2.11 10.88
N VAL A 191 -2.49 -0.96 10.20
CA VAL A 191 -2.88 -0.89 8.79
C VAL A 191 -1.96 -1.78 7.96
N GLU A 192 -0.64 -1.68 8.15
CA GLU A 192 0.32 -2.49 7.39
C GLU A 192 0.23 -3.98 7.69
N ALA A 193 0.00 -4.36 8.95
CA ALA A 193 -0.26 -5.73 9.35
C ALA A 193 -1.50 -6.32 8.64
N ASN A 194 -2.49 -5.47 8.36
CA ASN A 194 -3.74 -5.80 7.67
C ASN A 194 -3.66 -5.70 6.13
N ARG A 195 -2.57 -5.18 5.56
CA ARG A 195 -2.37 -5.16 4.10
C ARG A 195 -2.07 -6.55 3.52
N GLY A 196 -1.62 -7.51 4.33
CA GLY A 196 -1.19 -8.84 3.89
C GLY A 196 -1.74 -9.98 4.75
N SER A 197 -1.99 -11.14 4.14
CA SER A 197 -2.80 -12.22 4.71
C SER A 197 -2.08 -13.18 5.67
N GLY A 198 -1.06 -12.77 6.45
CA GLY A 198 -0.37 -13.80 7.25
C GLY A 198 0.69 -13.44 8.29
N GLU A 199 0.93 -12.18 8.59
CA GLU A 199 2.03 -11.84 9.51
C GLU A 199 1.58 -11.29 10.86
N CYS A 200 0.31 -11.47 11.23
CA CYS A 200 -0.21 -10.84 12.44
C CYS A 200 0.59 -11.19 13.70
N GLY A 201 0.93 -12.47 13.89
CA GLY A 201 1.77 -12.90 15.01
C GLY A 201 3.16 -12.27 15.02
N ARG A 202 3.71 -11.89 13.87
CA ARG A 202 5.00 -11.18 13.76
C ARG A 202 4.85 -9.72 14.20
N TYR A 203 3.79 -9.04 13.75
CA TYR A 203 3.49 -7.66 14.16
C TYR A 203 3.20 -7.57 15.66
N GLN A 204 2.39 -8.48 16.19
CA GLN A 204 2.12 -8.59 17.63
C GLN A 204 3.41 -8.79 18.43
N GLN A 205 4.30 -9.70 18.00
CA GLN A 205 5.58 -9.93 18.70
C GLN A 205 6.53 -8.73 18.64
N LEU A 206 6.56 -7.98 17.53
CA LEU A 206 7.50 -6.87 17.35
C LEU A 206 7.00 -5.57 17.96
N TYR A 207 5.69 -5.33 17.95
CA TYR A 207 5.12 -4.00 18.18
C TYR A 207 4.14 -3.94 19.35
N ALA A 208 3.68 -5.06 19.92
CA ALA A 208 2.73 -4.99 21.04
C ALA A 208 3.29 -4.26 22.27
N GLU A 209 4.57 -4.47 22.59
CA GLU A 209 5.24 -3.75 23.68
C GLU A 209 5.43 -2.26 23.34
N ALA A 210 5.89 -1.96 22.11
CA ALA A 210 6.08 -0.58 21.67
C ALA A 210 4.77 0.21 21.67
N CYS A 211 3.66 -0.45 21.35
CA CYS A 211 2.30 0.11 21.34
C CYS A 211 1.55 0.00 22.67
N GLU A 212 2.23 -0.38 23.76
CA GLU A 212 1.65 -0.42 25.12
C GLU A 212 0.42 -1.32 25.28
N CYS A 213 0.32 -2.38 24.48
CA CYS A 213 -0.83 -3.30 24.51
C CYS A 213 -1.00 -4.03 25.85
N PHE A 214 0.11 -4.26 26.55
CA PHE A 214 0.07 -4.77 27.91
C PHE A 214 0.06 -3.54 28.78
N GLY A 215 -1.12 -3.17 29.28
CA GLY A 215 -1.23 -2.17 30.32
C GLY A 215 -0.14 -2.45 31.33
N THR A 216 0.68 -1.46 31.63
CA THR A 216 1.42 -1.51 32.87
C THR A 216 0.32 -1.56 33.91
N ASP A 217 -0.03 -2.77 34.38
CA ASP A 217 -0.48 -2.98 35.73
C ASP A 217 0.68 -2.45 36.58
N GLU A 218 0.79 -1.12 36.62
CA GLU A 218 1.59 -0.40 37.59
C GLU A 218 1.03 -0.97 38.87
N PRO A 219 1.82 -1.79 39.60
CA PRO A 219 1.32 -2.41 40.81
C PRO A 219 0.82 -1.25 41.63
N SER A 220 -0.49 -1.12 41.75
CA SER A 220 -1.09 -0.09 42.57
C SER A 220 -0.54 -0.41 43.93
N ASP A 221 0.40 0.42 44.39
CA ASP A 221 0.98 0.34 45.72
C ASP A 221 -0.17 0.58 46.71
N GLU A 222 -1.01 -0.44 46.90
CA GLU A 222 -1.79 -0.61 48.11
C GLU A 222 -0.78 -0.93 49.21
N GLU A 223 -0.13 0.14 49.70
CA GLU A 223 0.35 0.17 51.06
C GLU A 223 -0.83 -0.16 51.97
N ASP A 224 -0.95 -1.43 52.38
CA ASP A 224 -1.01 -1.78 53.81
C ASP A 224 -1.20 -3.29 54.01
N GLY A 225 -0.14 -3.96 54.47
CA GLY A 225 -0.31 -5.27 55.07
C GLY A 225 0.96 -6.10 55.19
N PRO A 226 1.64 -6.12 56.36
CA PRO A 226 2.69 -7.10 56.60
C PRO A 226 2.05 -8.48 56.79
N SER A 227 2.06 -9.30 55.75
CA SER A 227 1.85 -10.74 55.89
C SER A 227 3.04 -11.50 55.36
N THR A 228 3.69 -12.13 56.33
CA THR A 228 4.89 -12.94 56.24
C THR A 228 4.68 -14.21 55.43
N SER A 229 5.82 -14.71 54.93
CA SER A 229 6.17 -16.10 54.59
C SER A 229 5.74 -16.69 53.23
N ASP A 230 6.78 -16.80 52.38
CA ASP A 230 7.21 -18.00 51.67
C ASP A 230 6.34 -18.60 50.55
N ALA A 231 6.70 -18.27 49.30
CA ALA A 231 6.85 -19.25 48.22
C ALA A 231 7.67 -18.67 47.06
N SER A 232 8.94 -19.08 47.00
CA SER A 232 9.86 -18.85 45.90
C SER A 232 9.43 -19.65 44.66
N THR A 233 8.98 -18.96 43.60
CA THR A 233 9.04 -19.48 42.23
C THR A 233 9.69 -18.45 41.32
N THR A 234 10.99 -18.60 41.13
CA THR A 234 11.78 -17.97 40.08
C THR A 234 11.26 -18.44 38.71
N PHE A 235 10.55 -17.56 38.00
CA PHE A 235 10.29 -17.73 36.57
C PHE A 235 11.37 -16.96 35.81
N ASP A 236 12.47 -17.65 35.54
CA ASP A 236 13.62 -17.12 34.82
C ASP A 236 13.27 -16.83 33.36
N PHE A 237 13.57 -15.60 32.96
CA PHE A 237 13.46 -15.03 31.63
C PHE A 237 14.37 -15.79 30.63
N ALA A 238 13.82 -16.80 29.96
CA ALA A 238 14.55 -17.61 28.97
C ALA A 238 14.54 -17.04 27.53
N CYS A 239 14.27 -15.74 27.33
CA CYS A 239 14.31 -15.14 25.98
C CYS A 239 15.69 -14.65 25.53
N SER A 240 16.71 -14.57 26.41
CA SER A 240 18.02 -14.00 26.04
C SER A 240 19.05 -15.01 25.51
N GLN A 241 18.81 -16.33 25.57
CA GLN A 241 19.83 -17.31 25.14
C GLN A 241 19.71 -17.77 23.67
N TYR A 242 18.56 -17.60 23.01
CA TYR A 242 18.41 -18.05 21.62
C TYR A 242 19.09 -17.12 20.59
N MET A 243 19.31 -15.85 20.90
CA MET A 243 20.02 -14.94 19.99
C MET A 243 21.54 -15.22 19.91
N TYR A 244 22.15 -15.76 20.97
CA TYR A 244 23.59 -16.05 20.98
C TYR A 244 23.96 -17.30 20.18
N LEU A 245 23.06 -18.28 20.05
CA LEU A 245 23.33 -19.53 19.30
C LEU A 245 23.18 -19.37 17.78
N LEU A 246 22.38 -18.42 17.30
CA LEU A 246 22.28 -18.11 15.86
C LEU A 246 23.51 -17.35 15.34
N LEU A 247 24.15 -16.52 16.16
CA LEU A 247 25.38 -15.83 15.75
C LEU A 247 26.58 -16.78 15.64
N ILE A 248 26.69 -17.80 16.49
CA ILE A 248 27.82 -18.76 16.43
C ILE A 248 27.71 -19.70 15.21
N SER A 249 26.51 -20.06 14.78
CA SER A 249 26.31 -20.95 13.62
C SER A 249 26.62 -20.25 12.28
N LEU A 250 26.50 -18.93 12.20
CA LEU A 250 26.89 -18.15 11.02
C LEU A 250 28.42 -18.04 10.84
N PHE A 251 29.21 -18.08 11.91
CA PHE A 251 30.67 -18.03 11.81
C PHE A 251 31.32 -19.35 11.40
N VAL A 252 30.69 -20.51 11.68
CA VAL A 252 31.24 -21.82 11.30
C VAL A 252 31.08 -22.12 9.81
N ALA A 253 30.10 -21.50 9.14
CA ALA A 253 29.88 -21.69 7.70
C ALA A 253 30.86 -20.92 6.79
N VAL A 254 31.70 -20.03 7.35
CA VAL A 254 32.64 -19.20 6.57
C VAL A 254 34.09 -19.73 6.62
N ILE A 255 34.36 -20.79 7.39
CA ILE A 255 35.72 -21.33 7.59
C ILE A 255 35.89 -22.77 7.03
N CYS A 256 34.92 -23.30 6.28
CA CYS A 256 35.06 -24.58 5.55
C CYS A 256 34.93 -24.39 4.04
#